data_AF-A0A1I7YTC3-F1
#
_entry.id   AF-A0A1I7YTC3-F1
#
_cell.length_a   1.000
_cell.length_b   1.000
_cell.length_c   1.000
_cell.angle_alpha   90.00
_cell.angle_beta   90.00
_cell.angle_gamma   90.00
#
_symmetry.space_group_name_H-M   'P 1'
#
loop_
_entity.id
_entity.type
_entity.pdbx_description
1 polymer ?
#
loop_
_entity_poly.entity_id
_entity_poly.type
_entity_poly.pdbx_seq_one_letter_code
_entity_poly.pdbx_strand_id
1 'polypeptide(L)'
;MELYIFRHSEWETVYNCNIHTEERWQTDGHVNYPLGYWYIVSGVIYMMPYIPCLIVMLKQDLFRNSCYKIMFFLGLIDFVTLAINAVLTGFLTIQGAVACSYPNLIYIAGCTGMC
;
A
#
# COMPACT_ATOMS: atom_id res chain seq x y z
N MET A 1 6.87 4.99 -11.21
CA MET A 1 6.68 6.31 -10.54
C MET A 1 7.22 7.48 -11.36
N GLU A 2 8.18 7.30 -12.28
CA GLU A 2 8.74 8.37 -13.12
C GLU A 2 7.70 9.18 -13.91
N LEU A 3 6.66 8.51 -14.44
CA LEU A 3 5.62 9.14 -15.23
C LEU A 3 4.79 10.13 -14.39
N TYR A 4 4.43 9.73 -13.16
CA TYR A 4 3.65 10.57 -12.26
C TYR A 4 4.41 11.79 -11.72
N ILE A 5 5.71 11.62 -11.42
CA ILE A 5 6.54 12.68 -10.83
C ILE A 5 7.07 13.66 -11.89
N PHE A 6 7.61 13.15 -13.00
CA PHE A 6 8.33 13.99 -13.98
C PHE A 6 7.51 14.33 -15.22
N ARG A 7 6.52 13.50 -15.58
CA ARG A 7 5.70 13.65 -16.81
C ARG A 7 4.21 13.59 -16.50
N HIS A 8 3.77 14.43 -15.57
CA HIS A 8 2.39 14.42 -15.09
C HIS A 8 1.35 14.61 -16.22
N SER A 9 1.65 15.45 -17.22
CA SER A 9 0.78 15.66 -18.38
C SER A 9 0.58 14.40 -19.23
N GLU A 10 1.59 13.55 -19.35
CA GLU A 10 1.46 12.25 -20.03
C GLU A 10 0.62 11.29 -19.18
N TRP A 11 0.85 11.28 -17.86
CA TRP A 11 0.07 10.47 -16.92
C TRP A 11 -1.43 10.81 -16.99
N GLU A 12 -1.79 12.09 -17.01
CA GLU A 12 -3.19 12.53 -17.17
C GLU A 12 -3.80 12.09 -18.50
N THR A 13 -2.99 11.99 -19.57
CA THR A 13 -3.49 11.55 -20.88
C THR A 13 -3.85 10.06 -20.86
N VAL A 14 -3.06 9.23 -20.17
CA VAL A 14 -3.27 7.76 -20.15
C VAL A 14 -4.11 7.25 -18.98
N TYR A 15 -4.20 7.99 -17.86
CA TYR A 15 -4.96 7.63 -16.65
C TYR A 15 -6.11 8.60 -16.35
N ASN A 16 -6.63 9.33 -17.36
CA ASN A 16 -7.82 10.15 -17.13
C ASN A 16 -9.05 9.30 -16.77
N CYS A 17 -9.85 9.84 -15.84
CA CYS A 17 -11.10 9.22 -15.39
C CYS A 17 -12.34 10.05 -15.81
N ASN A 18 -12.18 10.96 -16.78
CA ASN A 18 -13.18 11.95 -17.18
C ASN A 18 -14.42 11.38 -17.91
N ILE A 19 -14.48 10.06 -18.14
CA ILE A 19 -15.58 9.41 -18.85
C ILE A 19 -16.86 9.36 -17.99
N HIS A 20 -16.72 9.20 -16.68
CA HIS A 20 -17.83 9.19 -15.73
C HIS A 20 -17.52 10.02 -14.48
N THR A 21 -18.56 10.52 -13.81
CA THR A 21 -18.46 11.19 -12.51
C THR A 21 -17.94 10.21 -11.45
N GLU A 22 -17.17 10.71 -10.47
CA GLU A 22 -16.60 9.90 -9.37
C GLU A 22 -17.64 9.00 -8.69
N GLU A 23 -18.85 9.51 -8.43
CA GLU A 23 -19.94 8.75 -7.80
C GLU A 23 -20.39 7.55 -8.64
N ARG A 24 -20.34 7.66 -9.97
CA ARG A 24 -20.70 6.55 -10.86
C ARG A 24 -19.65 5.45 -10.82
N TRP A 25 -18.37 5.81 -10.80
CA TRP A 25 -17.27 4.87 -10.65
C TRP A 25 -17.33 4.07 -9.34
N GLN A 26 -17.74 4.71 -8.24
CA GLN A 26 -17.94 4.02 -6.96
C GLN A 26 -19.10 3.01 -7.03
N THR A 27 -20.09 3.24 -7.89
CA THR A 27 -21.25 2.36 -8.06
C THR A 27 -20.93 1.13 -8.90
N ASP A 28 -19.98 1.23 -9.82
CA ASP A 28 -19.51 0.12 -10.66
C ASP A 28 -18.57 -0.84 -9.89
N GLY A 29 -18.14 -0.44 -8.69
CA GLY A 29 -17.31 -1.22 -7.80
C GLY A 29 -18.00 -2.43 -7.18
N HIS A 30 -17.34 -3.59 -7.24
CA HIS A 30 -17.82 -4.80 -6.56
C HIS A 30 -17.30 -4.86 -5.12
N VAL A 31 -18.21 -4.61 -4.17
CA VAL A 31 -17.90 -4.69 -2.74
C VAL A 31 -17.78 -6.15 -2.29
N ASN A 32 -16.61 -6.51 -1.76
CA ASN A 32 -16.34 -7.86 -1.27
C ASN A 32 -15.94 -7.82 0.21
N TYR A 33 -16.92 -7.66 1.10
CA TYR A 33 -16.72 -7.66 2.56
C TYR A 33 -15.91 -8.85 3.10
N PRO A 34 -16.19 -10.13 2.75
CA PRO A 34 -15.44 -11.25 3.32
C PRO A 34 -13.96 -11.22 2.92
N LEU A 35 -13.67 -10.82 1.68
CA LEU A 35 -12.31 -10.72 1.17
C LEU A 35 -11.56 -9.56 1.85
N GLY A 36 -12.21 -8.39 1.96
CA GLY A 36 -11.63 -7.23 2.62
C GLY A 36 -11.31 -7.47 4.10
N TYR A 37 -12.21 -8.13 4.84
CA TYR A 37 -11.94 -8.52 6.22
C TYR A 37 -10.77 -9.49 6.32
N TRP A 38 -10.68 -10.47 5.42
CA TRP A 38 -9.57 -11.42 5.38
C TRP A 38 -8.22 -10.73 5.20
N TYR A 39 -8.13 -9.75 4.28
CA TYR A 39 -6.92 -8.96 4.09
C TYR A 39 -6.53 -8.13 5.31
N ILE A 40 -7.49 -7.44 5.95
CA ILE A 40 -7.19 -6.63 7.14
C ILE A 40 -6.74 -7.51 8.30
N VAL A 41 -7.46 -8.61 8.58
CA VAL A 41 -7.12 -9.52 9.69
C VAL A 41 -5.74 -10.13 9.50
N SER A 42 -5.48 -10.69 8.32
CA SER A 42 -4.15 -11.26 8.02
C SER A 42 -3.05 -10.20 8.11
N GLY A 43 -3.27 -9.00 7.58
CA GLY A 43 -2.33 -7.89 7.69
C GLY A 43 -2.01 -7.50 9.13
N VAL A 44 -3.01 -7.40 9.99
CA VAL A 44 -2.82 -7.09 11.43
C VAL A 44 -2.05 -8.19 12.14
N ILE A 45 -2.35 -9.47 11.84
CA ILE A 45 -1.64 -10.61 12.41
C ILE A 45 -0.15 -10.57 12.05
N TYR A 46 0.20 -10.20 10.81
CA TYR A 46 1.59 -10.09 10.38
C TYR A 46 2.29 -8.81 10.87
N MET A 47 1.57 -7.69 11.05
CA MET A 47 2.15 -6.46 11.61
C MET A 47 2.49 -6.57 13.10
N MET A 48 1.69 -7.33 13.87
CA MET A 48 1.91 -7.54 15.31
C MET A 48 3.33 -8.02 15.67
N PRO A 49 3.90 -9.07 15.05
CA PRO A 49 5.28 -9.49 15.31
C PRO A 49 6.33 -8.59 14.66
N TYR A 50 5.97 -7.83 13.62
CA TYR A 50 6.90 -6.93 12.93
C TYR A 50 7.43 -5.81 13.84
N ILE A 51 6.53 -5.21 14.63
CA ILE A 51 6.86 -4.12 15.57
C ILE A 51 7.92 -4.53 16.62
N PRO A 52 7.75 -5.60 17.41
CA PRO A 52 8.76 -6.03 18.38
C PRO A 52 10.06 -6.47 17.70
N CYS A 53 9.99 -7.09 16.52
CA CYS A 53 11.18 -7.45 15.74
C CYS A 53 12.02 -6.20 15.38
N LEU A 54 11.38 -5.14 14.88
CA LEU A 54 12.07 -3.88 14.57
C LEU A 54 12.67 -3.22 15.81
N ILE A 55 11.97 -3.25 16.95
CA ILE A 55 12.48 -2.72 18.23
C ILE A 55 13.73 -3.48 18.70
N VAL A 56 13.74 -4.80 18.57
CA VAL A 56 14.90 -5.62 18.97
C VAL A 56 16.10 -5.34 18.06
N MET A 57 15.88 -5.17 16.75
CA MET A 57 16.93 -4.85 15.79
C MET A 57 17.56 -3.46 16.02
N LEU A 58 16.84 -2.53 16.65
CA LEU A 58 17.35 -1.21 17.03
C LEU A 58 18.26 -1.23 18.27
N LYS A 59 18.41 -2.37 18.96
CA LYS A 59 19.34 -2.43 20.09
C LYS A 59 20.76 -2.15 19.63
N GLN A 60 21.43 -1.24 20.36
CA GLN A 60 22.77 -0.73 20.08
C GLN A 60 23.84 -1.81 19.88
N ASP A 61 23.75 -2.93 20.62
CA ASP A 61 24.68 -4.06 20.48
C ASP A 61 24.59 -4.74 19.11
N LEU A 62 23.39 -4.76 18.53
CA LEU A 62 23.08 -5.42 17.26
C LEU A 62 23.29 -4.47 16.08
N PHE A 63 22.87 -3.21 16.24
CA PHE A 63 22.95 -2.17 15.20
C PHE A 63 24.38 -1.73 14.86
N ARG A 64 25.36 -2.08 15.70
CA ARG A 64 26.80 -1.86 15.42
C ARG A 64 27.26 -2.60 14.16
N ASN A 65 26.63 -3.72 13.83
CA ASN A 65 26.97 -4.52 12.66
C ASN A 65 26.25 -3.99 11.41
N SER A 66 26.99 -3.77 10.32
CA SER A 66 26.44 -3.27 9.05
C SER A 66 25.31 -4.15 8.50
N CYS A 67 25.34 -5.46 8.76
CA CYS A 67 24.29 -6.41 8.35
C CYS A 67 22.94 -6.10 9.02
N TYR A 68 22.93 -5.80 10.33
CA TYR A 68 21.71 -5.49 11.06
C TYR A 68 21.09 -4.16 10.67
N LYS A 69 21.90 -3.19 10.20
CA LYS A 69 21.39 -1.94 9.61
C LYS A 69 20.56 -2.23 8.36
N ILE A 70 21.09 -3.05 7.45
CA ILE A 70 20.38 -3.42 6.22
C ILE A 70 19.13 -4.21 6.55
N MET A 71 19.20 -5.18 7.47
CA MET A 71 18.02 -5.94 7.91
C MET A 71 16.94 -5.05 8.54
N PHE A 72 17.33 -4.03 9.31
CA PHE A 72 16.38 -3.06 9.86
C PHE A 72 15.69 -2.25 8.76
N PHE A 73 16.45 -1.73 7.78
CA PHE A 73 15.87 -1.01 6.64
C PHE A 73 14.93 -1.89 5.81
N LEU A 74 15.31 -3.14 5.56
CA LEU A 74 14.47 -4.11 4.87
C LEU A 74 13.17 -4.36 5.64
N GLY A 75 13.27 -4.58 6.96
CA GLY A 75 12.09 -4.78 7.81
C GLY A 75 11.18 -3.54 7.88
N LEU A 76 11.74 -2.33 7.78
CA LEU A 76 10.94 -1.12 7.68
C LEU A 76 10.17 -1.04 6.36
N ILE A 77 10.82 -1.40 5.24
CA ILE A 77 10.18 -1.47 3.93
C ILE A 77 9.06 -2.51 3.95
N ASP A 78 9.33 -3.71 4.46
CA ASP A 78 8.33 -4.78 4.60
C ASP A 78 7.12 -4.35 5.45
N PHE A 79 7.34 -3.59 6.52
CA PHE A 79 6.25 -3.07 7.33
C PHE A 79 5.36 -2.09 6.54
N VAL A 80 5.97 -1.22 5.74
CA VAL A 80 5.25 -0.26 4.88
C VAL A 80 4.52 -0.98 3.75
N THR A 81 5.16 -1.95 3.08
CA THR A 81 4.53 -2.72 1.99
C THR A 81 3.38 -3.57 2.52
N LEU A 82 3.51 -4.17 3.72
CA LEU A 82 2.42 -4.91 4.36
C LEU A 82 1.23 -4.01 4.70
N ALA A 83 1.48 -2.78 5.21
CA ALA A 83 0.41 -1.82 5.48
C ALA A 83 -0.36 -1.45 4.19
N ILE A 84 0.34 -1.23 3.08
CA ILE A 84 -0.27 -0.91 1.78
C ILE A 84 -1.01 -2.13 1.21
N ASN A 85 -0.34 -3.28 1.13
CA ASN A 85 -0.87 -4.45 0.44
C ASN A 85 -2.01 -5.13 1.21
N ALA A 86 -2.00 -5.11 2.54
CA ALA A 86 -3.03 -5.77 3.34
C ALA A 86 -4.09 -4.79 3.85
N VAL A 87 -3.69 -3.71 4.53
CA VAL A 87 -4.64 -2.79 5.19
C VAL A 87 -5.31 -1.88 4.17
N LEU A 88 -4.52 -1.20 3.33
CA LEU A 88 -5.07 -0.27 2.35
C LEU A 88 -5.87 -1.02 1.28
N THR A 89 -5.34 -2.12 0.72
CA THR A 89 -6.09 -2.97 -0.22
C THR A 89 -7.36 -3.56 0.42
N GLY A 90 -7.29 -4.01 1.67
CA GLY A 90 -8.45 -4.51 2.39
C GLY A 90 -9.54 -3.44 2.56
N PHE A 91 -9.15 -2.22 2.93
CA PHE A 91 -10.05 -1.07 3.02
C PHE A 91 -10.67 -0.71 1.66
N LEU A 92 -9.85 -0.62 0.61
CA LEU A 92 -10.32 -0.36 -0.76
C LEU A 92 -11.29 -1.45 -1.26
N THR A 93 -11.06 -2.71 -0.87
CA THR A 93 -11.93 -3.85 -1.21
C THR A 93 -13.30 -3.77 -0.50
N ILE A 94 -13.33 -3.29 0.75
CA ILE A 94 -14.58 -3.05 1.49
C ILE A 94 -15.35 -1.87 0.89
N GLN A 95 -14.64 -0.85 0.41
CA GLN A 95 -15.27 0.27 -0.26
C GLN A 95 -15.73 -0.07 -1.68
N GLY A 96 -15.20 -1.15 -2.28
CA GLY A 96 -15.41 -1.46 -3.70
C GLY A 96 -14.70 -0.48 -4.62
N ALA A 97 -13.62 0.16 -4.16
CA ALA A 97 -12.95 1.22 -4.92
C ALA A 97 -12.38 0.69 -6.24
N VAL A 98 -12.68 1.39 -7.33
CA VAL A 98 -12.11 1.14 -8.65
C VAL A 98 -10.92 2.06 -8.89
N ALA A 99 -10.11 1.80 -9.93
CA ALA A 99 -8.93 2.61 -10.24
C ALA A 99 -9.22 4.12 -10.31
N CYS A 100 -10.42 4.50 -10.77
CA CYS A 100 -10.87 5.88 -10.88
C CYS A 100 -11.52 6.47 -9.61
N SER A 101 -11.75 5.67 -8.56
CA SER A 101 -12.29 6.15 -7.28
C SER A 101 -11.29 7.05 -6.54
N TYR A 102 -10.01 6.65 -6.55
CA TYR A 102 -8.91 7.39 -5.92
C TYR A 102 -7.63 7.21 -6.75
N PRO A 103 -7.56 7.78 -7.97
CA PRO A 103 -6.53 7.44 -8.95
C PRO A 103 -5.11 7.71 -8.45
N ASN A 104 -4.89 8.85 -7.78
CA ASN A 104 -3.59 9.19 -7.22
C ASN A 104 -3.18 8.22 -6.09
N LEU A 105 -4.10 7.92 -5.18
CA LEU A 105 -3.83 7.04 -4.04
C LEU A 105 -3.56 5.61 -4.50
N ILE A 106 -4.38 5.09 -5.42
CA ILE A 106 -4.23 3.73 -5.96
C ILE A 106 -2.94 3.62 -6.79
N TYR A 107 -2.61 4.62 -7.60
CA TYR A 107 -1.38 4.64 -8.38
C TYR A 107 -0.13 4.67 -7.49
N ILE A 108 -0.10 5.54 -6.47
CA ILE A 108 1.02 5.64 -5.53
C ILE A 108 1.14 4.37 -4.68
N ALA A 109 0.02 3.85 -4.18
CA ALA A 109 -0.04 2.61 -3.43
C ALA A 109 0.48 1.43 -4.26
N GLY A 110 0.06 1.30 -5.52
CA GLY A 110 0.55 0.26 -6.42
C GLY A 110 2.04 0.37 -6.72
N CYS A 111 2.56 1.59 -6.91
CA CYS A 111 3.99 1.81 -7.09
C CYS A 111 4.79 1.43 -5.84
N THR A 112 4.28 1.75 -4.65
CA THR A 112 5.00 1.56 -3.38
C THR A 112 4.85 0.13 -2.85
N GLY A 113 3.73 -0.53 -3.11
CA GLY A 113 3.47 -1.91 -2.70
C GLY A 113 4.24 -2.97 -3.51
N MET A 114 4.80 -2.60 -4.67
CA MET A 114 5.66 -3.45 -5.51
C MET A 114 7.16 -3.16 -5.36
N CYS A 115 7.55 -2.22 -4.50
CA CYS A 115 8.95 -1.96 -4.16
C CYS A 115 9.44 -2.92 -3.08
#